data_AF-I4D3W0-F1
#
_entry.id   AF-I4D3W0-F1
#
_cell.length_a   1.000
_cell.length_b   1.000
_cell.length_c   1.000
_cell.angle_alpha   90.00
_cell.angle_beta   90.00
_cell.angle_gamma   90.00
#
_symmetry.space_group_name_H-M   'P 1'
#
loop_
_entity.id
_entity.type
_entity.pdbx_description
1 polymer ?
#
loop_
_entity_poly.entity_id
_entity_poly.type
_entity_poly.pdbx_seq_one_letter_code
_entity_poly.pdbx_strand_id
1 'polypeptide(L)'
;MKKDFPELLYQAVGLSCCDASFSYGNVLCIGLGERVYYTHPSLRDVFRGEWDIRSYNSAWRLVKDNQIICGYYDLQEESGPKLELLIGHKLIDIKKISCLDVGFIFDDGFEIDFLGQSSSGRILEILLPGDINLELKNSEWIQYISDEKITGLSNEELLISEYSKRCHKRWETLIPQKKSINYCDKCSYFRPISGQFYFWDYGLCSNELSEQDGKVVNVRYGCLYYDNTLPTVEG
;
A
#
# COMPACT_ATOMS: atom_id res chain seq x y z
N MET A 1 -20.31 -29.05 -1.10
CA MET A 1 -20.18 -27.59 -0.92
C MET A 1 -18.93 -27.14 -1.64
N LYS A 2 -19.01 -26.15 -2.54
CA LYS A 2 -17.79 -25.50 -3.03
C LYS A 2 -17.15 -24.79 -1.83
N LYS A 3 -15.86 -25.02 -1.58
CA LYS A 3 -15.13 -24.23 -0.59
C LYS A 3 -15.03 -22.81 -1.15
N ASP A 4 -15.39 -21.81 -0.35
CA ASP A 4 -15.34 -20.40 -0.76
C ASP A 4 -13.91 -19.87 -0.89
N PHE A 5 -12.94 -20.59 -0.32
CA PHE A 5 -11.52 -20.26 -0.31
C PHE A 5 -10.65 -21.49 -0.64
N PRO A 6 -9.42 -21.29 -1.15
CA PRO A 6 -8.42 -22.34 -1.27
C PRO A 6 -8.16 -23.02 0.07
N GLU A 7 -7.98 -24.34 0.09
CA GLU A 7 -7.73 -25.09 1.33
C GLU A 7 -6.49 -24.61 2.08
N LEU A 8 -5.46 -24.19 1.35
CA LEU A 8 -4.24 -23.64 1.92
C LEU A 8 -4.53 -22.43 2.79
N LEU A 9 -5.46 -21.55 2.40
CA LEU A 9 -5.71 -20.32 3.14
C LEU A 9 -6.19 -20.58 4.58
N TYR A 10 -6.89 -21.69 4.82
CA TYR A 10 -7.31 -22.07 6.17
C TYR A 10 -6.17 -22.53 7.07
N GLN A 11 -4.96 -22.79 6.54
CA GLN A 11 -3.78 -23.08 7.35
C GLN A 11 -3.26 -21.85 8.10
N ALA A 12 -3.66 -20.64 7.68
CA ALA A 12 -3.34 -19.42 8.41
C ALA A 12 -4.16 -19.25 9.70
N VAL A 13 -5.29 -19.96 9.82
CA VAL A 13 -6.14 -19.88 11.02
C VAL A 13 -5.38 -20.42 12.23
N GLY A 14 -5.35 -19.62 13.29
CA GLY A 14 -4.61 -19.85 14.53
C GLY A 14 -3.26 -19.12 14.58
N LEU A 15 -2.75 -18.60 13.45
CA LEU A 15 -1.53 -17.81 13.43
C LEU A 15 -1.78 -16.42 14.03
N SER A 16 -0.80 -15.92 14.78
CA SER A 16 -0.83 -14.56 15.34
C SER A 16 -0.34 -13.54 14.31
N CYS A 17 -0.93 -12.35 14.30
CA CYS A 17 -0.41 -11.23 13.54
C CYS A 17 0.93 -10.77 14.13
N CYS A 18 1.99 -10.80 13.33
CA CYS A 18 3.33 -10.40 13.73
C CYS A 18 3.77 -9.04 13.15
N ASP A 19 3.04 -8.57 12.14
CA ASP A 19 3.22 -7.29 11.47
C ASP A 19 1.88 -6.78 10.90
N ALA A 20 1.65 -5.47 11.01
CA ALA A 20 0.53 -4.77 10.40
C ALA A 20 1.03 -3.39 9.99
N SER A 21 1.46 -3.25 8.75
CA SER A 21 2.24 -2.11 8.29
C SER A 21 1.85 -1.69 6.88
N PHE A 22 2.45 -0.61 6.39
CA PHE A 22 2.33 -0.21 5.00
C PHE A 22 3.68 -0.40 4.31
N SER A 23 3.63 -0.99 3.13
CA SER A 23 4.76 -1.02 2.22
C SER A 23 4.65 0.06 1.16
N TYR A 24 5.53 -0.03 0.17
CA TYR A 24 5.65 0.95 -0.89
C TYR A 24 4.34 1.12 -1.68
N GLY A 25 3.96 2.38 -1.98
CA GLY A 25 2.72 2.69 -2.70
C GLY A 25 1.46 2.53 -1.86
N ASN A 26 1.56 2.65 -0.53
CA ASN A 26 0.44 2.53 0.43
C ASN A 26 -0.26 1.16 0.39
N VAL A 27 0.47 0.12 0.00
CA VAL A 27 0.02 -1.27 0.10
C VAL A 27 0.04 -1.67 1.57
N LEU A 28 -1.15 -1.92 2.14
CA LEU A 28 -1.28 -2.52 3.46
C LEU A 28 -0.72 -3.94 3.44
N CYS A 29 0.13 -4.27 4.40
CA CYS A 29 0.71 -5.58 4.63
C CYS A 29 0.29 -6.11 6.01
N ILE A 30 -0.27 -7.32 6.06
CA ILE A 30 -0.57 -8.04 7.30
C ILE A 30 0.25 -9.32 7.32
N GLY A 31 1.23 -9.36 8.22
CA GLY A 31 2.07 -10.53 8.46
C GLY A 31 1.46 -11.44 9.53
N LEU A 32 1.31 -12.74 9.23
CA LEU A 32 0.89 -13.76 10.19
C LEU A 32 1.98 -14.82 10.41
N GLY A 33 2.01 -15.37 11.61
CA GLY A 33 2.93 -16.44 11.99
C GLY A 33 4.28 -15.91 12.48
N GLU A 34 5.35 -16.64 12.16
CA GLU A 34 6.71 -16.26 12.53
C GLU A 34 7.26 -15.14 11.65
N ARG A 35 8.22 -14.36 12.19
CA ARG A 35 8.92 -13.34 11.42
C ARG A 35 9.97 -13.97 10.51
N VAL A 36 9.89 -13.68 9.23
CA VAL A 36 10.86 -14.12 8.21
C VAL A 36 11.67 -12.92 7.74
N TYR A 37 12.97 -12.91 8.07
CA TYR A 37 13.89 -11.83 7.72
C TYR A 37 14.43 -11.98 6.29
N TYR A 38 14.63 -10.86 5.61
CA TYR A 38 15.21 -10.87 4.27
C TYR A 38 16.70 -11.22 4.29
N THR A 39 17.14 -12.01 3.31
CA THR A 39 18.54 -12.41 3.15
C THR A 39 19.40 -11.32 2.50
N HIS A 40 18.77 -10.38 1.79
CA HIS A 40 19.49 -9.31 1.08
C HIS A 40 20.16 -8.34 2.07
N PRO A 41 21.45 -7.99 1.89
CA PRO A 41 22.19 -7.17 2.86
C PRO A 41 21.55 -5.82 3.22
N SER A 42 20.87 -5.17 2.26
CA SER A 42 20.20 -3.87 2.49
C SER A 42 18.86 -3.98 3.24
N LEU A 43 18.37 -5.19 3.49
CA LEU A 43 17.06 -5.46 4.10
C LEU A 43 17.18 -6.35 5.35
N ARG A 44 18.38 -6.47 5.94
CA ARG A 44 18.65 -7.44 7.02
C ARG A 44 17.78 -7.25 8.27
N ASP A 45 17.38 -6.01 8.57
CA ASP A 45 16.53 -5.69 9.71
C ASP A 45 15.04 -5.62 9.33
N VAL A 46 14.73 -5.83 8.05
CA VAL A 46 13.37 -5.88 7.53
C VAL A 46 12.91 -7.34 7.56
N PHE A 47 11.66 -7.55 7.95
CA PHE A 47 11.03 -8.87 7.96
C PHE A 47 9.63 -8.79 7.33
N ARG A 48 9.08 -9.96 7.03
CA ARG A 48 7.67 -10.17 6.75
C ARG A 48 7.12 -11.25 7.67
N GLY A 49 5.80 -11.39 7.73
CA GLY A 49 5.20 -12.61 8.28
C GLY A 49 5.51 -13.82 7.39
N GLU A 50 5.53 -15.00 8.00
CA GLU A 50 5.58 -16.29 7.29
C GLU A 50 4.48 -16.34 6.22
N TRP A 51 3.30 -15.88 6.61
CA TRP A 51 2.21 -15.48 5.72
C TRP A 51 2.20 -13.95 5.60
N ASP A 52 2.13 -13.42 4.39
CA ASP A 52 2.15 -11.97 4.14
C ASP A 52 1.01 -11.60 3.19
N ILE A 53 -0.02 -10.94 3.72
CA ILE A 53 -1.25 -10.54 3.03
C ILE A 53 -1.13 -9.07 2.60
N ARG A 54 -1.35 -8.77 1.32
CA ARG A 54 -1.10 -7.45 0.73
C ARG A 54 -2.28 -6.89 -0.06
N SER A 55 -2.66 -5.64 0.22
CA SER A 55 -3.70 -4.91 -0.53
C SER A 55 -3.14 -4.29 -1.81
N TYR A 56 -3.58 -4.74 -2.99
CA TYR A 56 -3.21 -4.11 -4.26
C TYR A 56 -4.34 -3.20 -4.77
N ASN A 57 -5.28 -3.75 -5.53
CA ASN A 57 -6.46 -3.01 -6.02
C ASN A 57 -7.65 -3.18 -5.07
N SER A 58 -7.41 -2.98 -3.77
CA SER A 58 -8.43 -3.05 -2.73
C SER A 58 -8.39 -1.83 -1.81
N ALA A 59 -9.57 -1.35 -1.43
CA ALA A 59 -9.71 -0.61 -0.19
C ALA A 59 -9.62 -1.60 0.97
N TRP A 60 -9.23 -1.10 2.13
CA TRP A 60 -9.24 -1.87 3.36
C TRP A 60 -9.85 -1.07 4.49
N ARG A 61 -10.32 -1.77 5.52
CA ARG A 61 -10.71 -1.16 6.80
C ARG A 61 -10.41 -2.11 7.95
N LEU A 62 -9.88 -1.56 9.03
CA LEU A 62 -9.76 -2.24 10.32
C LEU A 62 -11.00 -1.93 11.14
N VAL A 63 -11.66 -2.98 11.63
CA VAL A 63 -12.87 -2.94 12.42
C VAL A 63 -12.60 -3.60 13.77
N LYS A 64 -13.19 -3.04 14.84
CA LYS A 64 -13.20 -3.63 16.18
C LYS A 64 -14.61 -3.52 16.74
N ASP A 65 -15.21 -4.64 17.12
CA ASP A 65 -16.56 -4.67 17.71
C ASP A 65 -17.60 -3.89 16.88
N ASN A 66 -17.56 -4.07 15.54
CA ASN A 66 -18.38 -3.37 14.54
C ASN A 66 -18.14 -1.85 14.39
N GLN A 67 -17.05 -1.32 14.94
CA GLN A 67 -16.63 0.07 14.74
C GLN A 67 -15.39 0.15 13.85
N ILE A 68 -15.42 1.04 12.85
CA ILE A 68 -14.25 1.30 12.01
C ILE A 68 -13.21 2.05 12.83
N ILE A 69 -12.02 1.50 12.93
CA ILE A 69 -10.88 2.09 13.65
C ILE A 69 -10.05 2.97 12.70
N CYS A 70 -9.72 2.42 11.53
CA CYS A 70 -9.11 3.13 10.41
C CYS A 70 -9.42 2.43 9.08
N GLY A 71 -9.14 3.10 7.97
CA GLY A 71 -9.27 2.52 6.64
C GLY A 71 -8.45 3.23 5.57
N TYR A 72 -8.65 2.77 4.33
CA TYR A 72 -7.89 3.19 3.14
C TYR A 72 -7.78 4.71 2.92
N TYR A 73 -8.79 5.48 3.33
CA TYR A 73 -8.81 6.94 3.13
C TYR A 73 -8.18 7.75 4.26
N ASP A 74 -7.84 7.11 5.38
CA ASP A 74 -7.17 7.79 6.48
C ASP A 74 -5.69 8.03 6.13
N LEU A 75 -5.09 9.06 6.75
CA LEU A 75 -3.67 9.34 6.57
C LEU A 75 -2.84 8.17 7.14
N GLN A 76 -1.71 7.88 6.49
CA GLN A 76 -0.84 6.77 6.88
C GLN A 76 -0.28 6.96 8.30
N GLU A 77 0.07 8.20 8.64
CA GLU A 77 0.59 8.61 9.94
C GLU A 77 -0.43 8.38 11.06
N GLU A 78 -1.72 8.46 10.75
CA GLU A 78 -2.81 8.21 11.69
C GLU A 78 -3.19 6.72 11.75
N SER A 79 -3.10 6.03 10.61
CA SER A 79 -3.47 4.62 10.47
C SER A 79 -2.43 3.66 11.02
N GLY A 80 -1.13 3.98 10.90
CA GLY A 80 -0.03 3.11 11.32
C GLY A 80 -0.15 2.66 12.79
N PRO A 81 -0.22 3.59 13.76
CA PRO A 81 -0.37 3.23 15.18
C PRO A 81 -1.66 2.46 15.49
N LYS A 82 -2.72 2.66 14.69
CA LYS A 82 -3.98 1.94 14.85
C LYS A 82 -3.91 0.51 14.30
N LEU A 83 -3.14 0.28 13.24
CA LEU A 83 -2.89 -1.06 12.70
C LEU A 83 -2.04 -1.90 13.64
N GLU A 84 -1.11 -1.30 14.39
CA GLU A 84 -0.32 -1.99 15.41
C GLU A 84 -1.18 -2.65 16.49
N LEU A 85 -2.41 -2.19 16.70
CA LEU A 85 -3.38 -2.84 17.59
C LEU A 85 -3.71 -4.28 17.18
N LEU A 86 -3.46 -4.66 15.92
CA LEU A 86 -3.67 -6.02 15.43
C LEU A 86 -2.54 -6.97 15.87
N ILE A 87 -1.36 -6.45 16.20
CA ILE A 87 -0.17 -7.27 16.49
C ILE A 87 -0.40 -8.10 17.76
N GLY A 88 -0.16 -9.40 17.64
CA GLY A 88 -0.36 -10.39 18.70
C GLY A 88 -1.73 -11.08 18.68
N HIS A 89 -2.71 -10.53 17.96
CA HIS A 89 -4.04 -11.14 17.82
C HIS A 89 -4.00 -12.33 16.85
N LYS A 90 -4.75 -13.38 17.16
CA LYS A 90 -4.81 -14.61 16.33
C LYS A 90 -5.88 -14.51 15.27
N LEU A 91 -5.56 -14.90 14.04
CA LEU A 91 -6.56 -15.11 13.01
C LEU A 91 -7.45 -16.29 13.41
N ILE A 92 -8.75 -16.07 13.62
CA ILE A 92 -9.69 -17.11 14.05
C ILE A 92 -10.58 -17.59 12.91
N ASP A 93 -10.82 -16.76 11.90
CA ASP A 93 -11.67 -17.11 10.77
C ASP A 93 -11.39 -16.23 9.55
N ILE A 94 -11.82 -16.68 8.38
CA ILE A 94 -11.72 -15.97 7.12
C ILE A 94 -13.09 -16.03 6.47
N LYS A 95 -13.72 -14.87 6.30
CA LYS A 95 -15.07 -14.77 5.74
C LYS A 95 -15.05 -14.18 4.35
N LYS A 96 -15.97 -14.68 3.53
CA LYS A 96 -16.27 -14.10 2.22
C LYS A 96 -17.35 -13.05 2.38
N ILE A 97 -17.04 -11.81 2.04
CA ILE A 97 -18.00 -10.69 2.09
C ILE A 97 -18.73 -10.59 0.76
N SER A 98 -18.00 -10.71 -0.35
CA SER A 98 -18.53 -10.80 -1.71
C SER A 98 -17.64 -11.69 -2.58
N CYS A 99 -17.83 -11.71 -3.90
CA CYS A 99 -16.94 -12.45 -4.79
C CYS A 99 -15.53 -11.82 -4.93
N LEU A 100 -15.38 -10.55 -4.54
CA LEU A 100 -14.12 -9.79 -4.60
C LEU A 100 -13.64 -9.34 -3.21
N ASP A 101 -14.48 -9.49 -2.20
CA ASP A 101 -14.24 -8.94 -0.87
C ASP A 101 -14.02 -10.04 0.17
N VAL A 102 -12.97 -9.90 0.96
CA VAL A 102 -12.51 -10.90 1.93
C VAL A 102 -12.26 -10.23 3.27
N GLY A 103 -12.78 -10.84 4.34
CA GLY A 103 -12.54 -10.41 5.72
C GLY A 103 -11.68 -11.43 6.46
N PHE A 104 -10.68 -10.95 7.17
CA PHE A 104 -9.86 -11.74 8.09
C PHE A 104 -10.25 -11.37 9.51
N ILE A 105 -10.81 -12.34 10.24
CA ILE A 105 -11.35 -12.14 11.59
C ILE A 105 -10.31 -12.60 12.59
N PHE A 106 -9.95 -11.71 13.49
CA PHE A 106 -9.00 -11.95 14.55
C PHE A 106 -9.74 -12.13 15.89
N ASP A 107 -9.05 -12.72 16.87
CA ASP A 107 -9.56 -12.76 18.23
C ASP A 107 -9.74 -11.35 18.81
N ASP A 108 -10.42 -11.31 19.97
CA ASP A 108 -10.81 -10.07 20.63
C ASP A 108 -11.74 -9.18 19.78
N GLY A 109 -12.31 -9.67 18.67
CA GLY A 109 -13.28 -8.91 17.86
C GLY A 109 -12.66 -7.93 16.86
N PHE A 110 -11.36 -8.06 16.59
CA PHE A 110 -10.72 -7.36 15.46
C PHE A 110 -11.07 -8.04 14.13
N GLU A 111 -11.23 -7.24 13.09
CA GLU A 111 -11.50 -7.70 11.73
C GLU A 111 -10.86 -6.76 10.73
N ILE A 112 -10.24 -7.30 9.69
CA ILE A 112 -9.75 -6.50 8.56
C ILE A 112 -10.41 -6.96 7.27
N ASP A 113 -11.09 -6.03 6.63
CA ASP A 113 -11.76 -6.26 5.36
C ASP A 113 -10.91 -5.73 4.22
N PHE A 114 -10.80 -6.50 3.15
CA PHE A 114 -10.28 -6.07 1.86
C PHE A 114 -11.44 -6.03 0.87
N LEU A 115 -11.67 -4.86 0.27
CA LEU A 115 -12.79 -4.55 -0.61
C LEU A 115 -12.26 -4.27 -2.01
N GLY A 116 -12.60 -5.12 -2.98
CA GLY A 116 -12.14 -4.99 -4.36
C GLY A 116 -12.61 -3.67 -5.00
N GLN A 117 -11.66 -2.86 -5.50
CA GLN A 117 -11.97 -1.58 -6.14
C GLN A 117 -11.94 -1.64 -7.67
N SER A 118 -11.46 -2.74 -8.24
CA SER A 118 -11.35 -2.93 -9.68
C SER A 118 -11.83 -4.32 -10.07
N SER A 119 -12.51 -4.40 -11.22
CA SER A 119 -12.84 -5.67 -11.87
C SER A 119 -11.63 -6.27 -12.60
N SER A 120 -10.52 -5.54 -12.67
CA SER A 120 -9.28 -5.97 -13.31
C SER A 120 -8.09 -5.83 -12.36
N GLY A 121 -7.12 -6.72 -12.54
CA GLY A 121 -5.89 -6.75 -11.76
C GLY A 121 -6.02 -7.48 -10.43
N ARG A 122 -4.95 -7.39 -9.65
CA ARG A 122 -4.75 -8.09 -8.38
C ARG A 122 -5.44 -7.33 -7.26
N ILE A 123 -6.38 -7.96 -6.56
CA ILE A 123 -7.09 -7.33 -5.43
C ILE A 123 -6.33 -7.56 -4.14
N LEU A 124 -5.97 -8.82 -3.91
CA LEU A 124 -5.24 -9.29 -2.75
C LEU A 124 -4.17 -10.27 -3.20
N GLU A 125 -3.00 -10.21 -2.59
CA GLU A 125 -1.96 -11.24 -2.70
C GLU A 125 -1.63 -11.76 -1.32
N ILE A 126 -1.39 -13.06 -1.23
CA ILE A 126 -0.95 -13.72 -0.01
C ILE A 126 0.28 -14.52 -0.39
N LEU A 127 1.41 -14.20 0.22
CA LEU A 127 2.63 -14.99 0.13
C LEU A 127 2.66 -15.99 1.28
N LEU A 128 2.79 -17.27 0.94
CA LEU A 128 2.75 -18.42 1.83
C LEU A 128 4.16 -18.98 2.07
N PRO A 129 4.37 -19.82 3.10
CA PRO A 129 5.57 -20.63 3.21
C PRO A 129 5.86 -21.45 1.94
N GLY A 130 7.14 -21.62 1.62
CA GLY A 130 7.57 -22.38 0.43
C GLY A 130 7.40 -21.63 -0.89
N ASP A 131 7.41 -20.30 -0.85
CA ASP A 131 7.32 -19.42 -2.02
C ASP A 131 6.05 -19.63 -2.85
N ILE A 132 4.95 -20.03 -2.21
CA ILE A 132 3.65 -20.15 -2.85
C ILE A 132 2.92 -18.80 -2.73
N ASN A 133 2.28 -18.34 -3.80
CA ASN A 133 1.40 -17.18 -3.78
C ASN A 133 -0.05 -17.60 -4.04
N LEU A 134 -0.96 -16.95 -3.32
CA LEU A 134 -2.39 -16.92 -3.63
C LEU A 134 -2.77 -15.50 -4.04
N GLU A 135 -3.38 -15.36 -5.20
CA GLU A 135 -3.87 -14.09 -5.72
C GLU A 135 -5.39 -14.14 -5.87
N LEU A 136 -6.10 -13.15 -5.33
CA LEU A 136 -7.50 -12.91 -5.65
C LEU A 136 -7.59 -11.91 -6.81
N LYS A 137 -8.06 -12.40 -7.96
CA LYS A 137 -8.22 -11.62 -9.19
C LYS A 137 -9.44 -12.09 -9.97
N ASN A 138 -10.21 -11.17 -10.52
CA ASN A 138 -11.40 -11.47 -11.32
C ASN A 138 -12.40 -12.42 -10.62
N SER A 139 -12.56 -12.30 -9.30
CA SER A 139 -13.39 -13.19 -8.45
C SER A 139 -12.89 -14.64 -8.29
N GLU A 140 -11.66 -14.92 -8.69
CA GLU A 140 -11.05 -16.25 -8.59
C GLU A 140 -9.75 -16.20 -7.79
N TRP A 141 -9.50 -17.27 -7.05
CA TRP A 141 -8.23 -17.48 -6.38
C TRP A 141 -7.29 -18.26 -7.30
N ILE A 142 -6.13 -17.69 -7.57
CA ILE A 142 -5.09 -18.27 -8.40
C ILE A 142 -3.91 -18.62 -7.50
N GLN A 143 -3.44 -19.87 -7.58
CA GLN A 143 -2.24 -20.32 -6.88
C GLN A 143 -1.09 -20.45 -7.88
N TYR A 144 0.09 -19.94 -7.52
CA TYR A 144 1.31 -20.09 -8.30
C TYR A 144 2.54 -20.14 -7.38
N ILE A 145 3.64 -20.74 -7.84
CA ILE A 145 4.92 -20.75 -7.11
C ILE A 145 5.74 -19.56 -7.63
N SER A 146 6.43 -18.86 -6.72
CA SER A 146 7.35 -17.76 -7.02
C SER A 146 8.62 -18.23 -7.75
N ASP A 147 8.70 -19.50 -8.14
CA ASP A 147 9.91 -20.16 -8.68
C ASP A 147 10.32 -19.67 -10.08
N GLU A 148 9.56 -18.75 -10.64
CA GLU A 148 10.03 -17.95 -11.75
C GLU A 148 10.19 -16.52 -11.29
N LYS A 149 11.30 -15.93 -11.73
CA LYS A 149 11.54 -14.50 -11.83
C LYS A 149 10.34 -13.77 -12.48
N ILE A 150 9.22 -13.61 -11.77
CA ILE A 150 8.38 -12.42 -11.88
C ILE A 150 9.08 -11.30 -11.09
N THR A 151 10.40 -11.18 -11.29
CA THR A 151 11.18 -10.01 -10.87
C THR A 151 11.08 -8.92 -11.94
N GLY A 152 10.03 -8.98 -12.78
CA GLY A 152 9.80 -8.10 -13.91
C GLY A 152 8.43 -7.47 -13.80
N LEU A 153 8.37 -6.19 -14.13
CA LEU A 153 7.13 -5.48 -14.38
C LEU A 153 6.31 -6.27 -15.43
N SER A 154 5.00 -6.38 -15.25
CA SER A 154 4.10 -6.85 -16.30
C SER A 154 4.26 -6.01 -17.57
N ASN A 155 3.78 -6.49 -18.72
CA ASN A 155 3.86 -5.71 -19.97
C ASN A 155 3.20 -4.32 -19.83
N GLU A 156 2.09 -4.25 -19.10
CA GLU A 156 1.42 -2.98 -18.81
C GLU A 156 2.28 -2.08 -17.91
N GLU A 157 2.82 -2.61 -16.82
CA GLU A 157 3.73 -1.87 -15.95
C GLU A 157 5.04 -1.47 -16.65
N LEU A 158 5.56 -2.26 -17.58
CA LEU A 158 6.71 -1.90 -18.42
C LEU A 158 6.38 -0.71 -19.31
N LEU A 159 5.21 -0.70 -19.93
CA LEU A 159 4.76 0.43 -20.74
C LEU A 159 4.58 1.69 -19.89
N ILE A 160 3.98 1.56 -18.71
CA ILE A 160 3.81 2.68 -17.77
C ILE A 160 5.18 3.16 -17.25
N SER A 161 6.09 2.25 -16.93
CA SER A 161 7.45 2.55 -16.48
C SER A 161 8.24 3.30 -17.54
N GLU A 162 8.28 2.82 -18.79
CA GLU A 162 8.96 3.51 -19.87
C GLU A 162 8.31 4.85 -20.22
N TYR A 163 6.98 4.95 -20.15
CA TYR A 163 6.27 6.22 -20.30
C TYR A 163 6.66 7.22 -19.19
N SER A 164 6.62 6.81 -17.92
CA SER A 164 7.01 7.65 -16.78
C SER A 164 8.46 8.13 -16.88
N LYS A 165 9.38 7.24 -17.30
CA LYS A 165 10.79 7.54 -17.52
C LYS A 165 11.02 8.56 -18.64
N ARG A 166 10.26 8.47 -19.73
CA ARG A 166 10.28 9.47 -20.81
C ARG A 166 9.78 10.83 -20.31
N CYS A 167 8.73 10.85 -19.50
CA CYS A 167 8.23 12.07 -18.88
C CYS A 167 9.27 12.66 -17.91
N HIS A 168 9.85 11.85 -17.04
CA HIS A 168 10.91 12.25 -16.11
C HIS A 168 12.10 12.89 -16.81
N LYS A 169 12.65 12.26 -17.85
CA LYS A 169 13.77 12.82 -18.63
C LYS A 169 13.46 14.21 -19.22
N ARG A 170 12.21 14.44 -19.65
CA ARG A 170 11.79 15.76 -20.12
C ARG A 170 11.66 16.74 -18.95
N TRP A 171 10.96 16.33 -17.90
CA TRP A 171 10.62 17.18 -16.77
C TRP A 171 11.81 17.56 -15.91
N GLU A 172 12.82 16.70 -15.74
CA GLU A 172 14.03 16.99 -15.00
C GLU A 172 14.76 18.25 -15.54
N THR A 173 14.65 18.49 -16.85
CA THR A 173 15.24 19.69 -17.50
C THR A 173 14.31 20.91 -17.53
N LEU A 174 13.00 20.71 -17.41
CA LEU A 174 11.98 21.77 -17.55
C LEU A 174 11.53 22.30 -16.18
N ILE A 175 11.54 21.45 -15.17
CA ILE A 175 11.07 21.74 -13.83
C ILE A 175 12.28 22.14 -12.98
N PRO A 176 12.26 23.32 -12.33
CA PRO A 176 13.34 23.76 -11.48
C PRO A 176 13.74 22.70 -10.44
N GLN A 177 15.04 22.39 -10.39
CA GLN A 177 15.62 21.48 -9.41
C GLN A 177 16.36 22.28 -8.32
N LYS A 178 15.62 23.05 -7.51
CA LYS A 178 16.22 23.83 -6.42
C LYS A 178 16.27 22.98 -5.15
N LYS A 179 17.45 22.44 -4.85
CA LYS A 179 17.69 21.79 -3.56
C LYS A 179 17.61 22.84 -2.44
N SER A 180 16.68 22.65 -1.53
CA SER A 180 16.33 23.55 -0.42
C SER A 180 16.03 22.70 0.82
N ILE A 181 16.12 23.25 2.02
CA ILE A 181 15.73 22.53 3.26
C ILE A 181 14.21 22.32 3.38
N ASN A 182 13.43 23.10 2.62
CA ASN A 182 11.97 23.15 2.66
C ASN A 182 11.36 22.45 1.44
N TYR A 183 11.38 21.12 1.43
CA TYR A 183 10.96 20.31 0.27
C TYR A 183 9.44 20.28 0.08
N CYS A 184 9.01 20.24 -1.19
CA CYS A 184 7.61 20.21 -1.57
C CYS A 184 6.85 19.00 -1.00
N ASP A 185 7.47 17.82 -0.89
CA ASP A 185 6.82 16.63 -0.30
C ASP A 185 6.41 16.82 1.17
N LYS A 186 6.96 17.82 1.86
CA LYS A 186 6.61 18.18 3.24
C LYS A 186 5.75 19.45 3.34
N CYS A 187 5.31 19.99 2.21
CA CYS A 187 4.53 21.23 2.16
C CYS A 187 3.03 20.92 2.08
N SER A 188 2.22 21.57 2.90
CA SER A 188 0.75 21.44 2.94
C SER A 188 0.07 21.83 1.63
N TYR A 189 0.74 22.61 0.78
CA TYR A 189 0.26 23.04 -0.54
C TYR A 189 0.73 22.17 -1.70
N PHE A 190 1.47 21.09 -1.42
CA PHE A 190 1.86 20.15 -2.46
C PHE A 190 0.74 19.16 -2.73
N ARG A 191 0.45 18.90 -4.00
CA ARG A 191 -0.54 17.92 -4.45
C ARG A 191 0.16 16.88 -5.31
N PRO A 192 0.41 15.66 -4.82
CA PRO A 192 1.10 14.66 -5.60
C PRO A 192 0.33 14.35 -6.89
N ILE A 193 1.05 14.18 -8.00
CA ILE A 193 0.42 13.68 -9.22
C ILE A 193 0.16 12.18 -9.02
N SER A 194 -1.09 11.77 -9.23
CA SER A 194 -1.41 10.34 -9.24
C SER A 194 -0.72 9.66 -10.42
N GLY A 195 -0.02 8.57 -10.16
CA GLY A 195 0.76 7.84 -11.15
C GLY A 195 1.64 6.77 -10.52
N GLN A 196 2.51 6.18 -11.34
CA GLN A 196 3.48 5.16 -10.93
C GLN A 196 4.90 5.59 -11.31
N PHE A 197 5.90 4.96 -10.67
CA PHE A 197 7.32 5.15 -10.95
C PHE A 197 7.75 6.62 -10.80
N TYR A 198 8.39 7.20 -11.82
CA TYR A 198 8.93 8.55 -11.73
C TYR A 198 7.87 9.65 -11.56
N PHE A 199 6.58 9.36 -11.75
CA PHE A 199 5.54 10.34 -11.43
C PHE A 199 5.45 10.64 -9.93
N TRP A 200 5.90 9.73 -9.07
CA TRP A 200 5.99 9.96 -7.63
C TRP A 200 6.99 11.06 -7.24
N ASP A 201 7.91 11.41 -8.13
CA ASP A 201 8.86 12.50 -7.90
C ASP A 201 8.26 13.89 -8.20
N TYR A 202 6.99 13.98 -8.59
CA TYR A 202 6.35 15.22 -9.02
C TYR A 202 4.96 15.43 -8.43
N GLY A 203 4.58 16.69 -8.33
CA GLY A 203 3.24 17.11 -7.94
C GLY A 203 2.95 18.53 -8.42
N LEU A 204 1.80 19.06 -8.05
CA LEU A 204 1.41 20.44 -8.29
C LEU A 204 1.64 21.27 -7.02
N CYS A 205 2.15 22.48 -7.18
CA CYS A 205 2.12 23.48 -6.11
C CYS A 205 0.80 24.24 -6.17
N SER A 206 0.09 24.32 -5.05
CA SER A 206 -1.18 25.06 -4.92
C SER A 206 -1.09 26.22 -3.93
N ASN A 207 0.10 26.80 -3.76
CA ASN A 207 0.32 27.95 -2.89
C ASN A 207 0.35 29.21 -3.76
N GLU A 208 -0.68 30.06 -3.65
CA GLU A 208 -0.83 31.31 -4.41
C GLU A 208 0.34 32.31 -4.23
N LEU A 209 1.08 32.22 -3.12
CA LEU A 209 2.25 33.06 -2.88
C LEU A 209 3.50 32.55 -3.60
N SER A 210 3.53 31.27 -3.98
CA SER A 210 4.65 30.64 -4.66
C SER A 210 4.72 31.06 -6.12
N GLU A 211 5.93 31.30 -6.63
CA GLU A 211 6.17 31.46 -8.08
C GLU A 211 5.81 30.20 -8.90
N GLN A 212 5.59 29.07 -8.22
CA GLN A 212 5.21 27.79 -8.81
C GLN A 212 3.72 27.47 -8.69
N ASP A 213 2.86 28.40 -8.24
CA ASP A 213 1.43 28.14 -8.13
C ASP A 213 0.82 27.63 -9.45
N GLY A 214 0.03 26.55 -9.36
CA GLY A 214 -0.58 25.85 -10.48
C GLY A 214 0.40 25.07 -11.37
N LYS A 215 1.70 25.01 -11.06
CA LYS A 215 2.72 24.35 -11.88
C LYS A 215 3.17 23.02 -11.28
N VAL A 216 3.68 22.16 -12.16
CA VAL A 216 4.32 20.91 -11.75
C VAL A 216 5.68 21.24 -11.13
N VAL A 217 5.92 20.68 -9.94
CA VAL A 217 7.16 20.81 -9.18
C VAL A 217 7.70 19.43 -8.83
N ASN A 218 9.02 19.33 -8.67
CA ASN A 218 9.64 18.12 -8.15
C ASN A 218 9.46 18.05 -6.62
N VAL A 219 9.30 16.85 -6.06
CA VAL A 219 9.17 16.64 -4.60
C VAL A 219 10.33 17.25 -3.81
N ARG A 220 11.54 17.29 -4.39
CA ARG A 220 12.75 17.88 -3.78
C ARG A 220 12.96 19.36 -4.13
N TYR A 221 12.01 20.00 -4.81
CA TYR A 221 12.02 21.45 -4.96
C TYR A 221 11.66 22.12 -3.63
N GLY A 222 12.13 23.34 -3.39
CA GLY A 222 11.68 24.13 -2.25
C GLY A 222 11.63 25.63 -2.56
N CYS A 223 10.70 26.32 -1.90
CA CYS A 223 10.48 27.76 -2.06
C CYS A 223 10.43 28.49 -0.70
N LEU A 224 10.37 29.82 -0.73
CA LEU A 224 10.29 30.66 0.47
C LEU A 224 8.92 30.61 1.17
N TYR A 225 7.88 30.20 0.45
CA TYR A 225 6.50 30.08 0.94
C TYR A 225 6.17 28.63 1.32
N TYR A 226 7.16 27.88 1.78
CA TYR A 226 6.93 26.58 2.36
C TYR A 226 6.12 26.70 3.66
N ASP A 227 5.15 25.82 3.82
CA ASP A 227 4.34 25.70 5.02
C ASP A 227 3.96 24.24 5.19
N ASN A 228 4.14 23.70 6.38
CA ASN A 228 3.76 22.34 6.76
C ASN A 228 2.59 22.30 7.74
N THR A 229 1.99 23.46 8.01
CA THR A 229 0.74 23.56 8.75
C THR A 229 -0.41 23.46 7.76
N LEU A 230 -1.38 22.59 8.03
CA LEU A 230 -2.59 22.52 7.20
C LEU A 230 -3.33 23.86 7.34
N PRO A 231 -3.79 24.49 6.23
CA PRO A 231 -4.59 25.70 6.34
C PRO A 231 -5.80 25.41 7.22
N THR A 232 -5.91 26.11 8.35
CA THR A 232 -7.10 26.07 9.17
C THR A 232 -8.23 26.69 8.35
N VAL A 233 -9.18 25.86 7.94
CA VAL A 233 -10.40 26.35 7.32
C VAL A 233 -11.19 27.03 8.43
N GLU A 234 -11.06 28.35 8.55
CA GLU A 234 -12.03 29.15 9.30
C GLU A 234 -13.35 29.07 8.53
N GLY A 235 -14.27 28.23 9.02
CA GLY A 235 -15.61 28.04 8.47
C GLY A 235 -16.58 29.14 8.83
#